data_AF-A0A852RBT7-F1
#
_entry.id   AF-A0A852RBT7-F1
#
_cell.length_a   1.000
_cell.length_b   1.000
_cell.length_c   1.000
_cell.angle_alpha   90.00
_cell.angle_beta   90.00
_cell.angle_gamma   90.00
#
_symmetry.space_group_name_H-M   'P 1'
#
loop_
_entity.id
_entity.type
_entity.pdbx_description
1 polymer ?
#
loop_
_entity_poly.entity_id
_entity_poly.type
_entity_poly.pdbx_seq_one_letter_code
_entity_poly.pdbx_strand_id
1 'polypeptide(L)'
;MSTTTVDAPAQQTVGPRHNVRGAIRVQPRALEKAVRESIAHRAGAPREAVNVDLADWGGALTVKVATKLPIPELSQTGTIQAEMPLLERVRALQTALVSELGLLTGREIRRVSVVVTGAIIPEQRRVR
;
A
#
# COMPACT_ATOMS: atom_id res chain seq x y z
N MET A 1 9.59 5.82 -43.52
CA MET A 1 8.84 5.35 -42.34
C MET A 1 9.82 4.64 -41.44
N SER A 2 10.21 5.24 -40.31
CA SER A 2 11.26 4.69 -39.44
C SER A 2 10.68 4.48 -38.05
N THR A 3 10.70 3.22 -37.60
CA THR A 3 10.22 2.76 -36.30
C THR A 3 11.29 3.06 -35.24
N THR A 4 11.02 4.02 -34.37
CA THR A 4 11.85 4.29 -33.18
C THR A 4 11.50 3.29 -32.09
N THR A 5 12.36 2.29 -31.89
CA THR A 5 12.26 1.36 -30.76
C THR A 5 12.65 2.11 -29.48
N VAL A 6 11.71 2.19 -28.52
CA VAL A 6 11.95 2.75 -27.19
C VAL A 6 12.74 1.71 -26.39
N ASP A 7 13.99 2.06 -26.08
CA ASP A 7 14.88 1.23 -25.26
C ASP A 7 14.36 1.17 -23.81
N ALA A 8 14.35 -0.03 -23.24
CA ALA A 8 13.87 -0.27 -21.88
C ALA A 8 14.92 0.26 -20.86
N PRO A 9 14.52 0.88 -19.73
CA PRO A 9 15.50 1.41 -18.80
C PRO A 9 16.32 0.26 -18.19
N ALA A 10 17.64 0.37 -18.31
CA ALA A 10 18.59 -0.58 -17.78
C ALA A 10 18.32 -0.87 -16.30
N GLN A 11 18.16 -2.16 -15.96
CA GLN A 11 18.10 -2.61 -14.57
C GLN A 11 19.44 -2.32 -13.91
N GLN A 12 19.51 -1.22 -13.14
CA GLN A 12 20.67 -0.91 -12.33
C GLN A 12 20.85 -1.99 -11.26
N THR A 13 21.88 -2.81 -11.43
CA THR A 13 22.32 -3.77 -10.42
C THR A 13 22.89 -2.97 -9.25
N VAL A 14 22.12 -2.88 -8.17
CA VAL A 14 22.52 -2.15 -6.95
C VAL A 14 23.77 -2.84 -6.36
N GLY A 15 24.91 -2.14 -6.37
CA GLY A 15 26.16 -2.61 -5.78
C GLY A 15 26.06 -2.89 -4.27
N PRO A 16 27.09 -3.52 -3.67
CA PRO A 16 27.05 -3.97 -2.28
C PRO A 16 26.89 -2.77 -1.34
N ARG A 17 25.71 -2.66 -0.71
CA ARG A 17 25.40 -1.61 0.25
C ARG A 17 26.29 -1.78 1.49
N HIS A 18 27.04 -0.73 1.83
CA HIS A 18 28.02 -0.69 2.92
C HIS A 18 27.46 -1.27 4.22
N ASN A 19 28.20 -2.22 4.80
CA ASN A 19 27.85 -2.88 6.05
C ASN A 19 28.18 -1.94 7.22
N VAL A 20 27.25 -1.04 7.56
CA VAL A 20 27.38 -0.11 8.69
C VAL A 20 27.34 -0.91 9.99
N ARG A 21 28.41 -0.88 10.79
CA ARG A 21 28.43 -1.55 12.11
C ARG A 21 27.33 -0.97 12.99
N GLY A 22 26.58 -1.86 13.66
CA GLY A 22 25.43 -1.49 14.49
C GLY A 22 24.12 -1.32 13.70
N ALA A 23 24.11 -1.51 12.38
CA ALA A 23 22.89 -1.49 11.59
C ALA A 23 22.20 -2.87 11.56
N ILE A 24 20.87 -2.87 11.62
CA ILE A 24 20.05 -4.06 11.42
C ILE A 24 19.71 -4.17 9.94
N ARG A 25 20.10 -5.27 9.30
CA ARG A 25 19.72 -5.55 7.91
C ARG A 25 18.38 -6.28 7.87
N VAL A 26 17.33 -5.56 7.49
CA VAL A 26 16.02 -6.15 7.22
C VAL A 26 16.00 -6.73 5.81
N GLN A 27 15.57 -7.97 5.67
CA GLN A 27 15.41 -8.60 4.36
C GLN A 27 14.24 -7.96 3.59
N PRO A 28 14.34 -7.76 2.26
CA PRO A 28 13.27 -7.16 1.47
C PRO A 28 11.91 -7.84 1.67
N ARG A 29 11.91 -9.17 1.78
CA ARG A 29 10.69 -9.96 2.03
C ARG A 29 10.08 -9.72 3.41
N ALA A 30 10.91 -9.44 4.42
CA ALA A 30 10.41 -9.11 5.75
C ALA A 30 9.75 -7.71 5.74
N LEU A 31 10.38 -6.76 5.05
CA LEU A 31 9.83 -5.42 4.84
C LEU A 31 8.49 -5.47 4.11
N GLU A 32 8.41 -6.21 3.00
CA GLU A 32 7.17 -6.40 2.23
C GLU A 32 6.04 -6.97 3.09
N LYS A 33 6.33 -7.96 3.95
CA LYS A 33 5.32 -8.54 4.84
C LYS A 33 4.83 -7.55 5.89
N ALA A 34 5.72 -6.77 6.50
CA ALA A 34 5.37 -5.76 7.50
C ALA A 34 4.54 -4.63 6.87
N VAL A 35 4.94 -4.15 5.70
CA VAL A 35 4.20 -3.13 4.94
C VAL A 35 2.81 -3.66 4.54
N ARG A 36 2.71 -4.90 4.04
CA ARG A 36 1.41 -5.52 3.72
C ARG A 36 0.49 -5.58 4.93
N GLU A 37 1.02 -5.95 6.09
CA GLU A 37 0.23 -6.02 7.32
C GLU A 37 -0.28 -4.65 7.76
N SER A 38 0.61 -3.65 7.78
CA SER A 38 0.26 -2.25 8.10
C SER A 38 -0.83 -1.71 7.15
N ILE A 39 -0.69 -1.97 5.84
CA ILE A 39 -1.70 -1.58 4.85
C ILE A 39 -3.03 -2.29 5.07
N ALA A 40 -3.01 -3.61 5.31
CA ALA A 40 -4.23 -4.39 5.56
C ALA A 40 -4.98 -3.87 6.78
N HIS A 41 -4.25 -3.63 7.87
CA HIS A 41 -4.78 -3.03 9.09
C HIS A 41 -5.41 -1.65 8.80
N ARG A 42 -4.68 -0.77 8.10
CA ARG A 42 -5.16 0.59 7.81
C ARG A 42 -6.34 0.62 6.84
N ALA A 43 -6.36 -0.27 5.85
CA ALA A 43 -7.43 -0.36 4.86
C ALA A 43 -8.68 -1.06 5.40
N GLY A 44 -8.60 -1.74 6.56
CA GLY A 44 -9.69 -2.57 7.07
C GLY A 44 -9.98 -3.78 6.19
N ALA A 45 -8.97 -4.27 5.47
CA ALA A 45 -9.08 -5.41 4.56
C ALA A 45 -8.26 -6.59 5.12
N PRO A 46 -8.68 -7.84 4.85
CA PRO A 46 -7.90 -8.98 5.26
C PRO A 46 -6.61 -9.02 4.44
N ARG A 47 -5.54 -9.53 5.04
CA ARG A 47 -4.18 -9.48 4.49
C ARG A 47 -4.07 -10.11 3.10
N GLU A 48 -4.85 -11.16 2.84
CA GLU A 48 -4.93 -11.84 1.53
C GLU A 48 -5.60 -11.01 0.44
N ALA A 49 -6.41 -10.01 0.81
CA ALA A 49 -7.02 -9.06 -0.11
C ALA A 49 -6.10 -7.87 -0.44
N VAL A 50 -4.88 -7.85 0.11
CA VAL A 50 -3.90 -6.78 -0.09
C VAL A 50 -2.69 -7.31 -0.84
N ASN A 51 -2.47 -6.79 -2.04
CA ASN A 51 -1.23 -6.98 -2.78
C ASN A 51 -0.37 -5.72 -2.71
N VAL A 52 0.93 -5.90 -2.52
CA VAL A 52 1.89 -4.81 -2.31
C VAL A 52 3.10 -5.05 -3.20
N ASP A 53 3.48 -4.01 -3.94
CA ASP A 53 4.72 -3.93 -4.70
C ASP A 53 5.56 -2.76 -4.17
N LEU A 54 6.80 -3.07 -3.80
CA LEU A 54 7.77 -2.13 -3.23
C LEU A 54 8.94 -1.96 -4.19
N ALA A 55 9.17 -0.73 -4.62
CA ALA A 55 10.31 -0.37 -5.45
C ALA A 55 11.19 0.65 -4.73
N ASP A 56 12.51 0.43 -4.79
CA ASP A 56 13.52 1.37 -4.33
C ASP A 56 13.84 2.36 -5.45
N TRP A 57 13.81 3.65 -5.14
CA TRP A 57 14.21 4.71 -6.06
C TRP A 57 15.14 5.67 -5.36
N GLY A 58 16.45 5.51 -5.57
CA GLY A 58 17.46 6.42 -5.03
C GLY A 58 17.45 6.53 -3.50
N GLY A 59 17.05 5.49 -2.77
CA GLY A 59 16.95 5.52 -1.30
C GLY A 59 15.54 5.80 -0.78
N ALA A 60 14.66 6.39 -1.59
CA ALA A 60 13.24 6.54 -1.28
C ALA A 60 12.44 5.30 -1.72
N LEU A 61 11.28 5.07 -1.10
CA LEU A 61 10.37 3.98 -1.43
C LEU A 61 9.21 4.45 -2.30
N THR A 62 8.89 3.67 -3.31
CA THR A 62 7.61 3.72 -4.03
C THR A 62 6.79 2.50 -3.64
N VAL A 63 5.54 2.73 -3.26
CA VAL A 63 4.61 1.70 -2.80
C VAL A 63 3.40 1.67 -3.73
N LYS A 64 3.13 0.51 -4.33
CA LYS A 64 1.87 0.25 -5.04
C LYS A 64 1.06 -0.74 -4.24
N VAL A 65 -0.19 -0.38 -3.98
CA VAL A 65 -1.13 -1.17 -3.20
C VAL A 65 -2.31 -1.50 -4.08
N ALA A 66 -2.66 -2.77 -4.15
CA ALA A 66 -3.94 -3.21 -4.68
C ALA A 66 -4.74 -3.85 -3.54
N THR A 67 -5.85 -3.23 -3.16
CA THR A 67 -6.65 -3.69 -2.01
C THR A 67 -8.13 -3.66 -2.32
N LYS A 68 -8.90 -4.51 -1.64
CA LYS A 68 -10.33 -4.30 -1.50
C LYS A 68 -10.61 -3.32 -0.37
N LEU A 69 -11.75 -2.65 -0.41
CA LEU A 69 -12.18 -1.76 0.67
C LEU A 69 -13.51 -2.24 1.28
N PRO A 70 -13.69 -2.10 2.60
CA PRO A 70 -14.97 -2.37 3.23
C PRO A 70 -16.00 -1.34 2.77
N ILE A 71 -17.14 -1.81 2.27
CA ILE A 71 -18.26 -0.97 1.84
C ILE A 71 -19.50 -1.39 2.64
N PRO A 72 -20.24 -0.44 3.25
CA PRO A 72 -21.48 -0.75 3.95
C PRO A 72 -22.54 -1.34 2.99
N GLU A 73 -23.45 -2.15 3.53
CA GLU A 73 -24.56 -2.70 2.76
C GLU A 73 -25.49 -1.59 2.25
N LEU A 74 -25.99 -1.74 1.01
CA LEU A 74 -26.89 -0.77 0.36
C LEU A 74 -28.23 -0.59 1.09
N SER A 75 -28.62 -1.58 1.89
CA SER A 75 -29.80 -1.55 2.76
C SER A 75 -29.68 -0.55 3.91
N GLN A 76 -28.45 -0.15 4.27
CA GLN A 76 -28.15 0.71 5.42
C GLN A 76 -27.96 2.16 5.01
N THR A 77 -28.99 2.76 4.41
CA THR A 77 -28.94 4.12 3.85
C THR A 77 -28.47 5.18 4.85
N GLY A 78 -28.81 5.03 6.14
CA GLY A 78 -28.35 5.92 7.20
C GLY A 78 -26.83 5.87 7.42
N THR A 79 -26.23 4.69 7.34
CA THR A 79 -24.78 4.49 7.45
C THR A 79 -24.06 5.06 6.23
N ILE A 80 -24.63 4.86 5.02
CA ILE A 80 -24.04 5.36 3.78
C ILE A 80 -23.92 6.89 3.77
N GLN A 81 -24.94 7.59 4.26
CA GLN A 81 -24.97 9.06 4.30
C GLN A 81 -24.05 9.65 5.39
N ALA A 82 -23.81 8.89 6.46
CA ALA A 82 -22.92 9.31 7.54
C ALA A 82 -21.44 8.98 7.26
N GLU A 83 -21.17 8.07 6.34
CA GLU A 83 -19.81 7.67 5.99
C GLU A 83 -19.11 8.66 5.04
N MET A 84 -17.78 8.68 5.16
CA MET A 84 -16.92 9.42 4.24
C MET A 84 -17.06 8.87 2.81
N PRO A 85 -17.20 9.74 1.79
CA PRO A 85 -17.18 9.34 0.39
C PRO A 85 -15.96 8.48 0.06
N LEU A 86 -16.13 7.50 -0.84
CA LEU A 86 -15.07 6.54 -1.15
C LEU A 86 -13.75 7.20 -1.59
N LEU A 87 -13.83 8.23 -2.44
CA LEU A 87 -12.65 8.94 -2.93
C LEU A 87 -11.89 9.67 -1.81
N GLU A 88 -12.62 10.29 -0.88
CA GLU A 88 -12.03 10.95 0.28
C GLU A 88 -11.39 9.93 1.22
N ARG A 89 -12.04 8.79 1.43
CA ARG A 89 -11.52 7.69 2.24
C ARG A 89 -10.24 7.10 1.64
N VAL A 90 -10.18 6.92 0.31
CA VAL A 90 -8.95 6.50 -0.39
C VAL A 90 -7.86 7.55 -0.25
N ARG A 91 -8.19 8.84 -0.35
CA ARG A 91 -7.21 9.93 -0.16
C ARG A 91 -6.69 9.95 1.28
N ALA A 92 -7.55 9.81 2.28
CA ALA A 92 -7.16 9.73 3.68
C ALA A 92 -6.29 8.50 3.95
N LEU A 93 -6.63 7.35 3.36
CA LEU A 93 -5.81 6.14 3.40
C LEU A 93 -4.43 6.40 2.79
N GLN A 94 -4.35 7.00 1.61
CA GLN A 94 -3.08 7.31 0.94
C GLN A 94 -2.19 8.20 1.82
N THR A 95 -2.74 9.27 2.39
CA THR A 95 -1.99 10.17 3.28
C THR A 95 -1.50 9.46 4.53
N ALA A 96 -2.34 8.62 5.14
CA ALA A 96 -1.96 7.84 6.31
C ALA A 96 -0.86 6.81 6.00
N LEU A 97 -0.92 6.16 4.83
CA LEU A 97 0.12 5.21 4.42
C LEU A 97 1.46 5.90 4.17
N VAL A 98 1.49 7.13 3.66
CA VAL A 98 2.75 7.88 3.51
C VAL A 98 3.44 8.08 4.86
N SER A 99 2.71 8.53 5.88
CA SER A 99 3.29 8.76 7.20
C SER A 99 3.63 7.45 7.92
N GLU A 100 2.71 6.48 7.93
CA GLU A 100 2.89 5.21 8.63
C GLU A 100 4.03 4.39 8.04
N LEU A 101 4.12 4.28 6.71
CA LEU A 101 5.21 3.54 6.06
C LEU A 101 6.55 4.27 6.17
N GLY A 102 6.54 5.61 6.20
CA GLY A 102 7.75 6.37 6.46
C GLY A 102 8.34 6.05 7.84
N LEU A 103 7.50 6.01 8.87
CA LEU A 103 7.88 5.64 10.22
C LEU A 103 8.31 4.16 10.32
N LEU A 104 7.53 3.25 9.73
CA LEU A 104 7.78 1.81 9.80
C LEU A 104 9.08 1.41 9.10
N THR A 105 9.36 2.02 7.95
CA THR A 105 10.52 1.66 7.13
C THR A 105 11.76 2.50 7.44
N GLY A 106 11.60 3.64 8.12
CA GLY A 106 12.66 4.62 8.34
C GLY A 106 13.16 5.27 7.05
N ARG A 107 12.34 5.26 5.99
CA ARG A 107 12.69 5.74 4.65
C ARG A 107 11.68 6.77 4.18
N GLU A 108 12.14 7.69 3.34
CA GLU A 108 11.24 8.62 2.65
C GLU A 108 10.33 7.84 1.70
N ILE A 109 9.03 8.13 1.74
CA ILE A 109 8.04 7.57 0.82
C ILE A 109 7.79 8.57 -0.31
N ARG A 110 8.32 8.28 -1.49
CA ARG A 110 8.22 9.18 -2.65
C ARG A 110 6.83 9.16 -3.27
N ARG A 111 6.21 7.98 -3.32
CA ARG A 111 4.90 7.78 -3.95
C ARG A 111 4.19 6.59 -3.35
N VAL A 112 2.92 6.79 -3.03
CA VAL A 112 1.96 5.71 -2.75
C VAL A 112 0.90 5.74 -3.83
N SER A 113 0.67 4.62 -4.50
CA SER A 113 -0.42 4.45 -5.47
C SER A 113 -1.36 3.37 -4.97
N VAL A 114 -2.63 3.72 -4.79
CA VAL A 114 -3.66 2.81 -4.30
C VAL A 114 -4.60 2.46 -5.46
N VAL A 115 -4.76 1.16 -5.69
CA VAL A 115 -5.70 0.59 -6.66
C VAL A 115 -6.76 -0.16 -5.86
N VAL A 116 -8.00 0.30 -5.97
CA VAL A 116 -9.14 -0.39 -5.36
C VAL A 116 -9.60 -1.48 -6.32
N THR A 117 -9.41 -2.73 -5.94
CA THR A 117 -9.71 -3.90 -6.80
C THR A 117 -11.11 -4.46 -6.58
N GLY A 118 -11.76 -4.08 -5.49
CA GLY A 118 -13.11 -4.51 -5.18
C GLY A 118 -13.60 -4.04 -3.82
N ALA A 119 -14.77 -4.54 -3.43
CA ALA A 119 -15.41 -4.26 -2.15
C ALA A 119 -15.46 -5.52 -1.27
N ILE A 120 -15.48 -5.31 0.04
CA ILE A 120 -15.79 -6.34 1.04
C ILE A 120 -17.02 -5.84 1.80
N ILE A 121 -18.05 -6.69 1.92
CA ILE A 121 -19.19 -6.40 2.78
C ILE A 121 -18.87 -7.04 4.14
N PRO A 122 -18.63 -6.25 5.20
CA PRO A 122 -18.34 -6.82 6.52
C PRO A 122 -19.60 -7.50 7.07
N GLU A 123 -19.50 -8.79 7.43
CA GLU A 123 -20.58 -9.52 8.08
C GLU A 123 -20.84 -8.93 9.48
N GLN A 124 -21.99 -8.29 9.67
CA GLN A 124 -22.39 -7.81 10.99
C GLN A 124 -22.94 -8.99 11.81
N ARG A 125 -22.23 -9.38 12.87
CA ARG A 125 -22.65 -10.45 13.78
C ARG A 125 -23.99 -10.06 14.43
N ARG A 126 -25.05 -10.75 14.03
CA ARG A 126 -26.39 -10.61 14.60
C ARG A 126 -26.32 -10.89 16.10
N VAL A 127 -26.56 -9.87 16.93
CA VAL A 127 -26.69 -10.04 18.38
C VAL A 127 -28.02 -10.75 18.62
N ARG A 128 -27.98 -11.88 19.35
CA ARG A 128 -29.16 -12.61 19.82
C ARG A 128 -29.56 -12.10 21.20
#